data_AF-W4JSS8-F1
#
_entry.id   AF-W4JSS8-F1
#
_cell.length_a   1.000
_cell.length_b   1.000
_cell.length_c   1.000
_cell.angle_alpha   90.00
_cell.angle_beta   90.00
_cell.angle_gamma   90.00
#
_symmetry.space_group_name_H-M   'P 1'
#
loop_
_entity.id
_entity.type
_entity.pdbx_description
1 polymer ?
#
loop_
_entity_poly.entity_id
_entity_poly.type
_entity_poly.pdbx_seq_one_letter_code
_entity_poly.pdbx_strand_id
1 'polypeptide(L)' 'IIHRPVSALKELIENSLNMGTTSIRITIKNGGLKLLQIQDNGYGIKKVDLPILAWCFTTSKLSSFSDL' A
#
# COMPACT_ATOMS: atom_id res chain seq x y z
N ILE A 1 2.58 8.32 9.26
CA ILE A 1 3.83 9.04 8.93
C ILE A 1 4.97 8.04 8.90
N ILE A 2 5.85 8.11 7.89
CA ILE A 2 6.88 7.09 7.64
C ILE A 2 8.25 7.67 8.04
N HIS A 3 8.89 7.07 9.06
CA HIS A 3 10.19 7.53 9.55
C HIS A 3 11.36 6.65 9.08
N ARG A 4 11.09 5.40 8.71
CA ARG A 4 12.11 4.41 8.28
C ARG A 4 11.58 3.58 7.12
N PRO A 5 12.45 3.06 6.23
CA PRO A 5 12.03 2.21 5.10
C PRO A 5 11.19 1.00 5.53
N VAL A 6 11.47 0.44 6.71
CA VAL A 6 10.68 -0.66 7.30
C VAL A 6 9.22 -0.27 7.53
N SER A 7 8.94 0.97 7.95
CA SER A 7 7.56 1.43 8.14
C SER A 7 6.82 1.53 6.81
N ALA A 8 7.49 1.98 5.74
CA ALA A 8 6.92 1.97 4.39
C ALA A 8 6.66 0.56 3.90
N LEU A 9 7.60 -0.35 4.13
CA LEU A 9 7.45 -1.74 3.76
C LEU A 9 6.24 -2.38 4.47
N LYS A 10 6.09 -2.15 5.77
CA LYS A 10 4.95 -2.64 6.55
C LYS A 10 3.62 -2.17 5.95
N GLU A 11 3.46 -0.87 5.74
CA GLU A 11 2.24 -0.28 5.20
C GLU A 11 1.90 -0.80 3.80
N LEU A 12 2.90 -0.93 2.92
CA LEU A 12 2.68 -1.43 1.56
C LEU A 12 2.31 -2.91 1.56
N ILE A 13 2.93 -3.73 2.40
CA ILE A 13 2.55 -5.15 2.55
C ILE A 13 1.12 -5.26 3.10
N GLU A 14 0.76 -4.48 4.12
CA GLU A 14 -0.59 -4.47 4.69
C GLU A 14 -1.62 -4.06 3.62
N ASN A 15 -1.31 -3.08 2.78
CA ASN A 15 -2.18 -2.72 1.65
C ASN A 15 -2.33 -3.84 0.62
N SER A 16 -1.25 -4.55 0.28
CA SER A 16 -1.33 -5.70 -0.62
C SER A 16 -2.17 -6.84 -0.03
N LEU A 17 -2.03 -7.15 1.27
CA LEU A 17 -2.79 -8.23 1.91
C LEU A 17 -4.30 -7.97 1.97
N ASN A 18 -4.72 -6.71 2.07
CA ASN A 18 -6.14 -6.34 2.17
C ASN A 18 -6.95 -6.60 0.89
N MET A 19 -6.30 -6.87 -0.25
CA MET A 19 -6.95 -7.01 -1.56
C MET A 19 -6.86 -8.43 -2.15
N GLY A 20 -6.97 -9.47 -1.32
CA GLY A 20 -7.07 -10.86 -1.79
C GLY A 20 -5.82 -11.40 -2.49
N THR A 21 -4.69 -10.76 -2.25
CA THR A 21 -3.39 -11.09 -2.86
C THR A 21 -2.90 -12.47 -2.44
N THR A 22 -2.38 -13.23 -3.41
CA THR A 22 -1.77 -14.56 -3.17
C THR A 22 -0.27 -14.57 -3.36
N SER A 23 0.29 -13.57 -4.03
CA SER A 23 1.72 -13.43 -4.28
C SER A 23 2.15 -11.98 -4.14
N ILE A 24 3.20 -11.75 -3.34
CA ILE A 24 3.83 -10.45 -3.16
C ILE A 24 5.32 -10.61 -3.43
N ARG A 25 5.86 -9.80 -4.35
CA ARG A 25 7.28 -9.71 -4.66
C ARG A 25 7.83 -8.39 -4.14
N ILE A 26 8.89 -8.48 -3.35
CA ILE A 26 9.55 -7.33 -2.74
C ILE A 26 10.95 -7.21 -3.33
N THR A 27 11.28 -6.07 -3.90
CA THR A 27 12.61 -5.74 -4.43
C THR A 27 13.20 -4.58 -3.64
N ILE A 28 14.33 -4.82 -2.99
CA ILE A 28 15.01 -3.85 -2.12
C ILE A 28 16.43 -3.59 -2.66
N LYS A 29 16.83 -2.32 -2.76
CA LYS A 29 18.22 -1.93 -3.00
C LYS A 29 18.71 -0.96 -1.92
N ASN A 30 19.94 -1.17 -1.46
CA ASN A 30 20.61 -0.34 -0.45
C ASN A 30 19.76 -0.12 0.82
N GLY A 31 19.25 -1.21 1.41
CA GLY A 31 18.41 -1.17 2.61
C GLY A 31 17.05 -0.47 2.44
N GLY A 32 16.60 -0.25 1.20
CA GLY A 32 15.34 0.45 0.90
C GLY A 32 15.50 1.96 0.72
N LEU A 33 16.72 2.50 0.90
CA LEU A 33 17.01 3.92 0.71
C LEU A 33 17.12 4.30 -0.77
N LYS A 34 17.58 3.36 -1.62
CA LYS A 34 17.70 3.58 -3.06
C LYS A 34 16.46 3.09 -3.81
N LEU A 35 15.92 1.94 -3.43
CA LEU A 35 14.72 1.37 -4.03
C LEU A 35 14.00 0.50 -3.01
N LEU A 36 12.70 0.74 -2.90
CA LEU A 36 11.75 -0.12 -2.21
C LEU A 36 10.56 -0.32 -3.17
N GLN A 37 10.50 -1.49 -3.80
CA GLN A 37 9.44 -1.81 -4.75
C GLN A 37 8.67 -3.03 -4.26
N ILE A 38 7.35 -2.91 -4.21
CA ILE A 38 6.42 -3.98 -3.88
C ILE A 38 5.56 -4.20 -5.12
N GLN A 39 5.44 -5.46 -5.54
CA GLN A 39 4.56 -5.90 -6.61
C GLN A 39 3.67 -7.00 -6.06
N ASP A 40 2.38 -6.89 -6.27
CA ASP A 40 1.42 -7.91 -5.88
C ASP A 40 0.49 -8.27 -7.04
N ASN A 41 -0.27 -9.33 -6.87
CA ASN A 41 -1.29 -9.79 -7.81
C ASN A 41 -2.71 -9.63 -7.25
N GLY A 42 -2.91 -8.63 -6.38
CA GLY A 42 -4.23 -8.32 -5.83
C GLY A 42 -5.16 -7.68 -6.86
N TYR A 43 -6.35 -7.28 -6.40
CA TYR A 43 -7.36 -6.62 -7.26
C TYR A 43 -6.91 -5.27 -7.84
N GLY A 44 -5.82 -4.70 -7.33
CA GLY A 44 -5.28 -3.43 -7.77
C GLY A 44 -6.20 -2.25 -7.44
N ILE A 45 -5.99 -1.14 -8.16
CA ILE A 45 -6.64 0.14 -7.89
C ILE A 45 -7.40 0.55 -9.15
N LYS A 46 -8.68 0.92 -9.00
CA LYS A 46 -9.49 1.35 -10.14
C LYS A 46 -8.91 2.66 -10.70
N LYS A 47 -8.95 2.82 -12.02
CA LYS A 47 -8.40 3.99 -12.72
C LYS A 47 -8.98 5.32 -12.23
N VAL A 48 -10.25 5.30 -11.84
CA VAL A 48 -11.00 6.44 -11.26
C VAL A 48 -10.42 6.90 -9.92
N ASP A 49 -9.84 6.00 -9.13
CA ASP A 49 -9.34 6.29 -7.79
C ASP A 49 -7.86 6.72 -7.81
N LEU A 50 -7.15 6.51 -8.93
CA LEU A 50 -5.74 6.90 -9.08
C LEU A 50 -5.45 8.38 -8.77
N PRO A 51 -6.28 9.37 -9.15
CA PRO A 51 -6.02 10.78 -8.87
C PRO A 51 -6.04 11.12 -7.37
N ILE A 52 -6.81 10.37 -6.57
CA ILE A 52 -7.03 10.63 -5.15
C ILE A 52 -6.28 9.64 -4.24
N LEU A 53 -5.67 8.61 -4.81
CA LEU A 53 -5.05 7.51 -4.08
C LEU A 53 -4.03 7.96 -3.01
N ALA A 54 -3.28 9.02 -3.29
CA ALA A 54 -2.24 9.55 -2.41
C ALA A 54 -2.70 10.78 -1.61
N TRP A 55 -3.98 11.11 -1.64
CA TRP A 55 -4.51 12.22 -0.85
C TRP A 55 -4.65 11.81 0.61
N CYS A 56 -4.39 12.76 1.50
CA CYS A 56 -4.67 12.56 2.91
C CYS A 56 -6.16 12.27 3.11
N PHE A 57 -6.47 11.38 4.07
CA PHE A 57 -7.84 11.04 4.47
C PHE A 57 -8.70 10.34 3.40
N THR A 58 -8.08 9.75 2.38
CA THR A 58 -8.77 8.92 1.37
C THR A 58 -8.46 7.44 1.64
N THR A 59 -9.48 6.61 1.83
CA THR A 59 -9.33 5.16 2.02
C THR A 59 -10.51 4.40 1.43
N SER A 60 -10.26 3.24 0.85
CA SER A 60 -11.31 2.31 0.41
C SER A 60 -11.74 1.34 1.52
N LYS A 61 -11.15 1.44 2.72
CA LYS A 61 -11.34 0.49 3.83
C LYS A 61 -12.45 0.91 4.81
N LEU A 62 -12.82 2.20 4.82
CA LEU A 62 -13.81 2.77 5.74
C LEU A 62 -14.81 3.61 4.93
N SER A 63 -16.10 3.40 5.17
CA SER A 63 -17.20 4.12 4.50
C SER A 63 -17.99 4.99 5.47
N SER A 64 -17.99 4.65 6.76
CA SER A 64 -18.72 5.35 7.81
C SER A 64 -17.92 5.42 9.10
N PHE A 65 -18.32 6.32 10.01
CA PHE A 65 -17.71 6.41 11.34
C PHE A 65 -17.83 5.10 12.15
N SER A 66 -18.87 4.31 11.90
CA SER A 66 -19.10 3.02 12.57
C SER A 66 -18.15 1.91 12.12
N ASP A 67 -17.35 2.13 11.06
CA ASP A 67 -16.35 1.17 10.57
C ASP A 67 -15.00 1.28 11.33
N LEU A 68 -14.88 2.28 12.22
CA LEU A 68 -13.69 2.58 13.01
C LEU A 68 -13.69 1.82 14.36
#